data_AF-A0AAW2TYU4-F1
#
_entry.id   AF-A0AAW2TYU4-F1
#
_cell.length_a   1.000
_cell.length_b   1.000
_cell.length_c   1.000
_cell.angle_alpha   90.00
_cell.angle_beta   90.00
_cell.angle_gamma   90.00
#
_symmetry.space_group_name_H-M   'P 1'
#
loop_
_entity.id
_entity.type
_entity.pdbx_description
1 polymer ?
#
loop_
_entity_poly.entity_id
_entity_poly.type
_entity_poly.pdbx_seq_one_letter_code
_entity_poly.pdbx_strand_id
1 'polypeptide(L)'
;MPPSLSLTLPFLRCHFPASSPFLLTPCSATAFSQSESSLRKTMDRLAGNANLMIVSDLDHTMVDHHDTENLSLLRFNALWESKYRSNSLLVFSTGRSPTLYKELRKEKPMLTPDITIMSVGTEITYGNSMVPDDGWVEFLNQKWDRNIVSEETRNLSELTLQSDTEQRPHKVSFYVQKDKAQDIMKSLSTRFKERGLDVKIIYSGGMDLDILPQGAGKGQALAYLHKKFKAEGKLPKNTLVCGDSGNDAELFSIPDVHGVMVSNAQEELLQWHAANAKANPKIIHATEGCAAGIIQAIGHFKLGPSTSPRDVMDSCDAKMETFDPAYEVVKFYLFYERWRRAEVEQTEQCLANLKAVCSPSGIFIHPSGSEKLLRDCVSSLRTCYGDKQGKQFRVWVDQVLPQQVGSDSWLVKFKKWEQSGEERQCCLTTALLSSKDVAVTEGLTWVHVHQTWLDGAGPNSQTSWLF
;
A
#
# COMPACT_ATOMS: atom_id res chain seq x y z
N MET A 1 47.59 -13.55 43.96
CA MET A 1 47.43 -14.33 42.71
C MET A 1 46.86 -15.70 43.08
N PRO A 2 45.94 -16.23 42.28
CA PRO A 2 44.56 -16.50 42.71
C PRO A 2 44.32 -17.92 43.27
N PRO A 3 43.20 -18.14 43.98
CA PRO A 3 42.81 -19.44 44.52
C PRO A 3 41.89 -20.20 43.55
N SER A 4 41.98 -21.53 43.62
CA SER A 4 40.96 -22.47 43.16
C SER A 4 40.40 -23.18 44.38
N LEU A 5 39.07 -23.28 44.50
CA LEU A 5 38.41 -24.31 45.30
C LEU A 5 36.93 -24.40 44.93
N SER A 6 36.61 -25.55 44.35
CA SER A 6 35.30 -26.16 44.21
C SER A 6 34.71 -26.47 45.59
N LEU A 7 33.39 -26.34 45.74
CA LEU A 7 32.52 -27.34 46.39
C LEU A 7 31.04 -26.99 46.26
N THR A 8 30.23 -28.04 46.37
CA THR A 8 28.89 -28.24 45.86
C THR A 8 27.83 -28.19 46.97
N LEU A 9 26.55 -28.04 46.58
CA LEU A 9 25.26 -28.31 47.28
C LEU A 9 24.66 -27.18 48.16
N PRO A 10 23.33 -27.16 48.45
CA PRO A 10 22.25 -28.11 48.08
C PRO A 10 20.92 -27.48 47.55
N PHE A 11 20.09 -28.42 47.07
CA PHE A 11 18.64 -28.39 46.86
C PHE A 11 17.79 -27.51 47.80
N LEU A 12 16.85 -26.76 47.23
CA LEU A 12 15.56 -26.46 47.86
C LEU A 12 14.42 -26.94 46.96
N ARG A 13 13.62 -27.88 47.49
CA ARG A 13 12.29 -28.25 46.99
C ARG A 13 11.27 -27.31 47.63
N CYS A 14 10.39 -26.70 46.83
CA CYS A 14 9.07 -26.29 47.29
C CYS A 14 8.01 -26.82 46.32
N HIS A 15 7.00 -27.46 46.92
CA HIS A 15 5.88 -28.15 46.31
C HIS A 15 4.96 -27.24 45.49
N PHE A 16 4.52 -27.71 44.32
CA PHE A 16 3.28 -27.27 43.67
C PHE A 16 2.29 -28.45 43.65
N PRO A 17 1.02 -28.25 44.07
CA PRO A 17 0.02 -29.31 44.02
C PRO A 17 -0.52 -29.48 42.59
N ALA A 18 -0.74 -30.74 42.22
CA ALA A 18 -1.41 -31.14 40.99
C ALA A 18 -2.94 -31.12 41.21
N SER A 19 -3.67 -30.35 40.40
CA SER A 19 -5.05 -30.67 39.97
C SER A 19 -5.69 -29.53 39.15
N SER A 20 -5.76 -29.68 37.82
CA SER A 20 -6.97 -29.49 36.98
C SER A 20 -6.59 -29.28 35.50
N PRO A 21 -7.27 -29.94 34.54
CA PRO A 21 -6.95 -29.82 33.11
C PRO A 21 -7.74 -28.65 32.51
N PHE A 22 -7.06 -27.55 32.20
CA PHE A 22 -7.61 -26.56 31.26
C PHE A 22 -7.18 -26.93 29.85
N LEU A 23 -8.18 -27.27 29.03
CA LEU A 23 -8.08 -27.39 27.58
C LEU A 23 -7.42 -26.13 27.01
N LEU A 24 -6.20 -26.27 26.51
CA LEU A 24 -5.59 -25.29 25.62
C LEU A 24 -6.34 -25.33 24.29
N THR A 25 -7.16 -24.32 24.05
CA THR A 25 -7.70 -24.00 22.72
C THR A 25 -6.54 -23.64 21.78
N PRO A 26 -6.52 -24.16 20.54
CA PRO A 26 -5.46 -23.87 19.56
C PRO A 26 -5.73 -22.52 18.89
N CYS A 27 -5.54 -21.41 19.60
CA CYS A 27 -5.76 -20.07 19.05
C CYS A 27 -4.47 -19.34 18.63
N SER A 28 -3.29 -19.88 18.94
CA SER A 28 -2.00 -19.25 18.67
C SER A 28 -1.28 -19.74 17.41
N ALA A 29 -1.58 -20.95 16.93
CA ALA A 29 -0.88 -21.54 15.77
C ALA A 29 -1.31 -20.92 14.42
N THR A 30 -2.58 -20.52 14.29
CA THR A 30 -3.14 -19.95 13.06
C THR A 30 -2.68 -18.51 12.81
N ALA A 31 -2.61 -17.68 13.85
CA ALA A 31 -2.11 -16.31 13.74
C ALA A 31 -0.62 -16.28 13.37
N PHE A 32 0.19 -17.18 13.97
CA PHE A 32 1.62 -17.31 13.68
C PHE A 32 1.88 -17.84 12.26
N SER A 33 1.08 -18.81 11.78
CA SER A 33 1.22 -19.32 10.40
C SER A 33 0.79 -18.30 9.35
N GLN A 34 -0.24 -17.49 9.64
CA GLN A 34 -0.70 -16.44 8.73
C GLN A 34 0.34 -15.30 8.63
N SER A 35 0.93 -14.87 9.75
CA SER A 35 2.00 -13.87 9.74
C SER A 35 3.25 -14.36 9.00
N GLU A 36 3.71 -15.58 9.23
CA GLU A 36 4.85 -16.15 8.48
C GLU A 36 4.55 -16.32 6.99
N SER A 37 3.34 -16.76 6.62
CA SER A 37 2.96 -16.91 5.22
C SER A 37 2.81 -15.58 4.47
N SER A 38 2.37 -14.53 5.17
CA SER A 38 2.29 -13.17 4.62
C SER A 38 3.69 -12.55 4.48
N LEU A 39 4.57 -12.77 5.46
CA LEU A 39 5.96 -12.32 5.41
C LEU A 39 6.73 -12.98 4.27
N ARG A 40 6.63 -14.32 4.14
CA ARG A 40 7.26 -15.07 3.04
C ARG A 40 6.79 -14.56 1.67
N LYS A 41 5.49 -14.34 1.47
CA LYS A 41 4.96 -13.84 0.19
C LYS A 41 5.33 -12.40 -0.14
N THR A 42 5.43 -11.52 0.85
CA THR A 42 5.96 -10.16 0.63
C THR A 42 7.43 -10.23 0.23
N MET A 43 8.23 -11.06 0.89
CA MET A 43 9.63 -11.28 0.53
C MET A 43 9.78 -11.92 -0.86
N ASP A 44 8.84 -12.78 -1.28
CA ASP A 44 8.82 -13.36 -2.62
C ASP A 44 8.65 -12.30 -3.72
N ARG A 45 7.83 -11.27 -3.49
CA ARG A 45 7.66 -10.17 -4.46
C ARG A 45 8.89 -9.27 -4.58
N LEU A 46 9.61 -9.09 -3.47
CA LEU A 46 10.88 -8.37 -3.43
C LEU A 46 12.06 -9.22 -3.95
N ALA A 47 11.83 -10.51 -4.23
CA ALA A 47 12.85 -11.41 -4.77
C ALA A 47 13.01 -11.30 -6.30
N GLY A 48 11.98 -10.86 -7.01
CA GLY A 48 12.00 -10.71 -8.48
C GLY A 48 12.51 -9.35 -8.97
N ASN A 49 12.92 -9.30 -10.24
CA ASN A 49 13.28 -8.03 -10.90
C ASN A 49 12.01 -7.27 -11.30
N ALA A 50 11.79 -6.11 -10.67
CA ALA A 50 10.66 -5.27 -10.98
C ALA A 50 10.85 -4.50 -12.31
N ASN A 51 9.84 -4.49 -13.16
CA ASN A 51 9.84 -3.68 -14.39
C ASN A 51 9.63 -2.19 -14.09
N LEU A 52 8.80 -1.90 -13.09
CA LEU A 52 8.50 -0.56 -12.62
C LEU A 52 8.44 -0.55 -11.09
N MET A 53 9.00 0.49 -10.48
CA MET A 53 8.75 0.83 -9.09
C MET A 53 8.09 2.21 -9.04
N ILE A 54 6.87 2.29 -8.50
CA ILE A 54 6.21 3.57 -8.24
C ILE A 54 6.45 3.96 -6.79
N VAL A 55 7.03 5.13 -6.57
CA VAL A 55 7.30 5.71 -5.26
C VAL A 55 6.46 6.98 -5.13
N SER A 56 5.34 6.88 -4.45
CA SER A 56 4.37 7.97 -4.38
C SER A 56 4.26 8.50 -2.97
N ASP A 57 4.24 9.82 -2.82
CA ASP A 57 3.61 10.43 -1.65
C ASP A 57 2.12 10.06 -1.57
N LEU A 58 1.53 10.22 -0.38
CA LEU A 58 0.14 9.91 -0.13
C LEU A 58 -0.75 11.14 -0.23
N ASP A 59 -0.56 12.10 0.66
CA ASP A 59 -1.48 13.21 0.87
C ASP A 59 -1.39 14.18 -0.31
N HIS A 60 -2.51 14.48 -0.97
CA HIS A 60 -2.57 15.31 -2.18
C HIS A 60 -1.77 14.76 -3.39
N THR A 61 -1.12 13.61 -3.29
CA THR A 61 -0.42 12.94 -4.39
C THR A 61 -1.11 11.64 -4.82
N MET A 62 -1.26 10.65 -3.94
CA MET A 62 -2.02 9.43 -4.24
C MET A 62 -3.48 9.59 -3.83
N VAL A 63 -3.71 10.27 -2.70
CA VAL A 63 -5.00 10.46 -2.06
C VAL A 63 -5.43 11.91 -2.21
N ASP A 64 -6.63 12.09 -2.78
CA ASP A 64 -7.33 13.36 -2.68
C ASP A 64 -8.21 13.34 -1.43
N HIS A 65 -7.95 14.27 -0.51
CA HIS A 65 -8.75 14.42 0.72
C HIS A 65 -10.11 15.05 0.47
N HIS A 66 -10.26 15.78 -0.64
CA HIS A 66 -11.50 16.44 -1.03
C HIS A 66 -12.40 15.56 -1.90
N ASP A 67 -11.85 14.50 -2.50
CA ASP A 67 -12.61 13.50 -3.25
C ASP A 67 -13.26 12.49 -2.29
N THR A 68 -14.56 12.65 -2.06
CA THR A 68 -15.37 11.72 -1.25
C THR A 68 -15.61 10.38 -1.98
N GLU A 69 -15.58 10.37 -3.31
CA GLU A 69 -15.81 9.18 -4.13
C GLU A 69 -14.53 8.38 -4.40
N ASN A 70 -13.36 9.00 -4.16
CA ASN A 70 -12.03 8.43 -4.36
C ASN A 70 -11.81 7.88 -5.78
N LEU A 71 -12.38 8.53 -6.80
CA LEU A 71 -12.43 8.01 -8.16
C LEU A 71 -11.03 7.86 -8.76
N SER A 72 -10.17 8.87 -8.64
CA SER A 72 -8.80 8.81 -9.17
C SER A 72 -7.97 7.72 -8.48
N LEU A 73 -8.12 7.55 -7.17
CA LEU A 73 -7.48 6.47 -6.41
C LEU A 73 -7.99 5.09 -6.87
N LEU A 74 -9.30 4.91 -7.02
CA LEU A 74 -9.89 3.64 -7.48
C LEU A 74 -9.53 3.33 -8.94
N ARG A 75 -9.37 4.34 -9.80
CA ARG A 75 -8.83 4.19 -11.17
C ARG A 75 -7.40 3.67 -11.12
N PHE A 76 -6.55 4.23 -10.26
CA PHE A 76 -5.19 3.74 -10.05
C PHE A 76 -5.19 2.31 -9.52
N ASN A 77 -6.04 2.00 -8.52
CA ASN A 77 -6.14 0.66 -7.95
C ASN A 77 -6.45 -0.40 -9.02
N ALA A 78 -7.47 -0.15 -9.83
CA ALA A 78 -7.88 -1.07 -10.90
C ALA A 78 -6.76 -1.25 -11.94
N LEU A 79 -6.05 -0.17 -12.30
CA LEU A 79 -4.92 -0.25 -13.22
C LEU A 79 -3.75 -1.05 -12.62
N TRP A 80 -3.38 -0.73 -11.37
CA TRP A 80 -2.26 -1.37 -10.69
C TRP A 80 -2.48 -2.87 -10.53
N GLU A 81 -3.63 -3.26 -9.98
CA GLU A 81 -3.93 -4.66 -9.70
C GLU A 81 -4.12 -5.50 -10.98
N SER A 82 -4.54 -4.89 -12.10
CA SER A 82 -4.70 -5.61 -13.36
C SER A 82 -3.43 -5.68 -14.22
N LYS A 83 -2.50 -4.71 -14.13
CA LYS A 83 -1.38 -4.62 -15.09
C LYS A 83 0.02 -4.61 -14.47
N TYR A 84 0.15 -4.17 -13.23
CA TYR A 84 1.46 -3.90 -12.63
C TYR A 84 1.77 -4.79 -11.45
N ARG A 85 0.75 -5.23 -10.69
CA ARG A 85 0.94 -5.96 -9.43
C ARG A 85 1.91 -7.13 -9.58
N SER A 86 1.82 -7.94 -10.64
CA SER A 86 2.61 -9.17 -10.77
C SER A 86 4.13 -8.97 -10.96
N ASN A 87 4.57 -7.84 -11.50
CA ASN A 87 5.97 -7.62 -11.92
C ASN A 87 6.52 -6.23 -11.58
N SER A 88 5.82 -5.47 -10.75
CA SER A 88 6.17 -4.10 -10.36
C SER A 88 5.99 -3.93 -8.86
N LEU A 89 6.66 -2.91 -8.31
CA LEU A 89 6.67 -2.60 -6.88
C LEU A 89 5.94 -1.29 -6.60
N LEU A 90 5.04 -1.32 -5.61
CA LEU A 90 4.38 -0.11 -5.10
C LEU A 90 5.03 0.31 -3.80
N VAL A 91 5.48 1.56 -3.75
CA VAL A 91 6.08 2.18 -2.56
C VAL A 91 5.27 3.42 -2.21
N PHE A 92 4.78 3.48 -0.98
CA PHE A 92 4.22 4.72 -0.43
C PHE A 92 5.29 5.42 0.41
N SER A 93 5.52 6.70 0.14
CA SER A 93 6.54 7.53 0.77
C SER A 93 5.93 8.79 1.37
N THR A 94 5.50 8.69 2.63
CA THR A 94 4.67 9.70 3.30
C THR A 94 5.38 10.39 4.48
N GLY A 95 4.95 11.61 4.77
CA GLY A 95 5.30 12.31 6.01
C GLY A 95 4.61 11.74 7.26
N ARG A 96 3.49 11.02 7.09
CA ARG A 96 2.70 10.43 8.18
C ARG A 96 3.52 9.45 9.02
N SER A 97 3.27 9.46 10.32
CA SER A 97 3.71 8.39 11.22
C SER A 97 3.02 7.05 10.90
N PRO A 98 3.58 5.91 11.38
CA PRO A 98 2.94 4.61 11.21
C PRO A 98 1.50 4.54 11.73
N THR A 99 1.18 5.31 12.77
CA THR A 99 -0.18 5.42 13.31
C THR A 99 -1.11 6.13 12.32
N LEU A 100 -0.75 7.34 11.89
CA LEU A 100 -1.57 8.12 10.97
C LEU A 100 -1.68 7.48 9.57
N TYR A 101 -0.66 6.73 9.15
CA TYR A 101 -0.72 5.94 7.92
C TYR A 101 -1.77 4.81 8.04
N LYS A 102 -1.78 4.09 9.17
CA LYS A 102 -2.77 3.03 9.41
C LYS A 102 -4.20 3.59 9.50
N GLU A 103 -4.37 4.78 10.04
CA GLU A 103 -5.66 5.49 10.05
C GLU A 103 -6.11 5.85 8.63
N LEU A 104 -5.24 6.46 7.82
CA LEU A 104 -5.55 6.79 6.44
C LEU A 104 -5.99 5.56 5.63
N ARG A 105 -5.33 4.41 5.85
CA ARG A 105 -5.72 3.15 5.20
C ARG A 105 -7.11 2.65 5.60
N LYS A 106 -7.61 2.99 6.79
CA LYS A 106 -8.99 2.68 7.21
C LYS A 106 -9.99 3.62 6.56
N GLU A 107 -9.60 4.88 6.35
CA GLU A 107 -10.45 5.93 5.78
C GLU A 107 -10.58 5.82 4.25
N LYS A 108 -9.46 5.59 3.56
CA LYS A 108 -9.38 5.65 2.10
C LYS A 108 -9.20 4.24 1.49
N PRO A 109 -9.71 3.97 0.28
CA PRO A 109 -9.61 2.66 -0.37
C PRO A 109 -8.21 2.44 -0.95
N MET A 110 -7.18 2.45 -0.10
CA MET A 110 -5.79 2.31 -0.52
C MET A 110 -5.40 0.85 -0.75
N LEU A 111 -4.61 0.60 -1.79
CA LEU A 111 -3.93 -0.69 -1.96
C LEU A 111 -2.92 -0.94 -0.85
N THR A 112 -2.59 -2.21 -0.65
CA THR A 112 -1.44 -2.61 0.17
C THR A 112 -0.16 -2.44 -0.65
N PRO A 113 0.76 -1.53 -0.26
CA PRO A 113 2.03 -1.38 -0.96
C PRO A 113 2.98 -2.54 -0.64
N ASP A 114 4.05 -2.67 -1.42
CA ASP A 114 5.13 -3.61 -1.14
C ASP A 114 6.09 -3.06 -0.09
N ILE A 115 6.32 -1.74 -0.11
CA ILE A 115 7.20 -1.01 0.81
C ILE A 115 6.48 0.25 1.28
N THR A 116 6.64 0.61 2.56
CA THR A 116 6.17 1.90 3.07
C THR A 116 7.35 2.64 3.70
N ILE A 117 7.60 3.84 3.21
CA ILE A 117 8.51 4.83 3.74
C ILE A 117 7.65 5.85 4.50
N MET A 118 7.87 6.00 5.81
CA MET A 118 7.02 6.81 6.70
C MET A 118 7.85 7.84 7.47
N SER A 119 7.17 8.75 8.16
CA SER A 119 7.79 9.75 9.02
C SER A 119 8.89 10.52 8.30
N VAL A 120 8.59 10.96 7.07
CA VAL A 120 9.49 11.74 6.21
C VAL A 120 10.77 10.97 5.86
N GLY A 121 10.67 9.66 5.71
CA GLY A 121 11.80 8.81 5.32
C GLY A 121 12.66 8.31 6.47
N THR A 122 12.17 8.36 7.71
CA THR A 122 12.91 7.83 8.87
C THR A 122 12.58 6.36 9.16
N GLU A 123 11.47 5.86 8.64
CA GLU A 123 11.06 4.46 8.81
C GLU A 123 10.81 3.82 7.45
N ILE A 124 11.45 2.69 7.18
CA ILE A 124 11.18 1.83 6.01
C ILE A 124 10.59 0.52 6.53
N THR A 125 9.46 0.11 5.97
CA THR A 125 8.78 -1.13 6.37
C THR A 125 8.30 -1.92 5.16
N TYR A 126 8.17 -3.24 5.32
CA TYR A 126 7.82 -4.17 4.24
C TYR A 126 6.49 -4.90 4.48
N GLY A 127 5.67 -4.97 3.43
CA GLY A 127 4.50 -5.83 3.34
C GLY A 127 3.35 -5.52 4.29
N ASN A 128 2.43 -6.48 4.39
CA ASN A 128 1.22 -6.37 5.22
C ASN A 128 1.54 -6.13 6.72
N SER A 129 2.58 -6.80 7.22
CA SER A 129 2.98 -6.74 8.63
C SER A 129 3.80 -5.51 8.96
N MET A 130 4.17 -4.69 7.96
CA MET A 130 5.00 -3.50 8.11
C MET A 130 6.28 -3.79 8.90
N VAL A 131 7.01 -4.84 8.52
CA VAL A 131 8.27 -5.21 9.21
C VAL A 131 9.33 -4.15 8.95
N PRO A 132 9.96 -3.57 9.99
CA PRO A 132 11.02 -2.58 9.83
C PRO A 132 12.23 -3.09 9.04
N ASP A 133 12.90 -2.18 8.32
CA ASP A 133 14.23 -2.43 7.76
C ASP A 133 15.30 -2.16 8.83
N ASP A 134 15.80 -3.21 9.46
CA ASP A 134 16.83 -3.09 10.51
C ASP A 134 18.12 -2.42 9.99
N GLY A 135 18.48 -2.65 8.72
CA GLY A 135 19.65 -2.01 8.11
C GLY A 135 19.50 -0.50 7.96
N TRP A 136 18.27 -0.02 7.69
CA TRP A 136 17.95 1.39 7.63
C TRP A 136 17.96 2.03 9.03
N VAL A 137 17.43 1.32 10.03
CA VAL A 137 17.49 1.75 11.43
C VAL A 137 18.94 1.95 11.87
N GLU A 138 19.82 0.98 11.60
CA GLU A 138 21.24 1.09 11.95
C GLU A 138 21.98 2.17 11.14
N PHE A 139 21.60 2.37 9.88
CA PHE A 139 22.13 3.46 9.08
C PHE A 139 21.79 4.83 9.70
N LEU A 140 20.55 5.01 10.18
CA LEU A 140 20.11 6.26 10.79
C LEU A 140 20.62 6.49 12.23
N ASN A 141 21.08 5.44 12.92
CA ASN A 141 21.71 5.57 14.24
C ASN A 141 23.07 6.29 14.19
N GLN A 142 23.69 6.40 13.02
CA GLN A 142 25.00 7.02 12.88
C GLN A 142 24.94 8.53 13.20
N LYS A 143 25.61 8.92 14.28
CA LYS A 143 25.64 10.31 14.79
C LYS A 143 24.26 10.91 15.02
N TRP A 144 23.34 10.09 15.48
CA TRP A 144 22.02 10.48 15.92
C TRP A 144 21.82 10.10 17.39
N ASP A 145 21.31 11.05 18.19
CA ASP A 145 20.86 10.79 19.55
C ASP A 145 19.63 11.65 19.84
N ARG A 146 18.47 11.00 19.91
CA ARG A 146 17.18 11.64 20.19
C ARG A 146 17.15 12.34 21.56
N ASN A 147 17.89 11.84 22.55
CA ASN A 147 17.91 12.44 23.88
C ASN A 147 18.61 13.80 23.83
N ILE A 148 19.74 13.88 23.12
CA ILE A 148 20.45 15.16 22.90
C ILE A 148 19.54 16.13 22.12
N VAL A 149 18.82 15.66 21.11
CA VAL A 149 17.83 16.50 20.40
C VAL A 149 16.77 17.06 21.35
N SER A 150 16.25 16.23 22.24
CA SER A 150 15.25 16.62 23.23
C SER A 150 15.81 17.60 24.27
N GLU A 151 17.09 17.45 24.67
CA GLU A 151 17.77 18.34 25.60
C GLU A 151 17.96 19.75 25.02
N GLU A 152 18.49 19.86 23.80
CA GLU A 152 18.78 21.15 23.17
C GLU A 152 17.52 21.94 22.81
N THR A 153 16.39 21.24 22.59
CA THR A 153 15.11 21.84 22.22
C THR A 153 14.22 22.19 23.42
N ARG A 154 14.41 21.54 24.59
CA ARG A 154 13.53 21.68 25.77
C ARG A 154 13.29 23.12 26.23
N ASN A 155 14.29 23.98 26.11
CA ASN A 155 14.26 25.35 26.64
C ASN A 155 13.99 26.42 25.57
N LEU A 156 13.64 26.03 24.34
CA LEU A 156 13.29 26.96 23.27
C LEU A 156 11.78 27.23 23.32
N SER A 157 11.42 28.42 23.81
CA SER A 157 10.01 28.86 23.95
C SER A 157 9.24 28.95 22.62
N GLU A 158 9.97 29.05 21.52
CA GLU A 158 9.45 29.17 20.15
C GLU A 158 9.02 27.82 19.56
N LEU A 159 9.42 26.71 20.18
CA LEU A 159 9.11 25.35 19.74
C LEU A 159 8.00 24.75 20.61
N THR A 160 6.91 24.33 19.97
CA THR A 160 5.87 23.54 20.62
C THR A 160 5.91 22.12 20.09
N LEU A 161 5.98 21.09 20.95
CA LEU A 161 5.96 19.70 20.49
C LEU A 161 4.67 19.39 19.73
N GLN A 162 4.80 18.66 18.62
CA GLN A 162 3.66 18.00 17.99
C GLN A 162 3.21 16.79 18.81
N SER A 163 2.06 16.22 18.45
CA SER A 163 1.47 15.04 19.10
C SER A 163 2.44 13.85 19.25
N ASP A 164 2.23 13.01 20.26
CA ASP A 164 3.08 11.84 20.55
C ASP A 164 3.21 10.87 19.37
N THR A 165 2.19 10.78 18.51
CA THR A 165 2.24 9.92 17.32
C THR A 165 3.30 10.37 16.31
N GLU A 166 3.63 11.67 16.29
CA GLU A 166 4.66 12.25 15.42
C GLU A 166 6.06 12.21 16.03
N GLN A 167 6.19 11.87 17.32
CA GLN A 167 7.48 11.69 17.97
C GLN A 167 7.98 10.25 17.74
N ARG A 168 9.05 10.09 16.95
CA ARG A 168 9.60 8.78 16.55
C ARG A 168 11.05 8.62 17.02
N PRO A 169 11.62 7.39 16.95
CA PRO A 169 13.03 7.18 17.33
C PRO A 169 14.02 8.06 16.56
N HIS A 170 13.76 8.32 15.28
CA HIS A 170 14.60 9.12 14.38
C HIS A 170 13.92 10.39 13.86
N LYS A 171 12.84 10.86 14.52
CA LYS A 171 12.12 12.09 14.18
C LYS A 171 11.62 12.77 15.45
N VAL A 172 11.93 14.06 15.61
CA VAL A 172 11.35 14.91 16.65
C VAL A 172 10.69 16.11 16.00
N SER A 173 9.38 16.26 16.21
CA SER A 173 8.55 17.22 15.47
C SER A 173 8.03 18.33 16.37
N PHE A 174 8.05 19.55 15.85
CA PHE A 174 7.61 20.77 16.53
C PHE A 174 6.72 21.63 15.62
N TYR A 175 6.00 22.55 16.24
CA TYR A 175 5.43 23.74 15.60
C TYR A 175 6.32 24.94 15.91
N VAL A 176 6.55 25.79 14.90
CA VAL A 176 7.32 27.03 14.99
C VAL A 176 6.68 28.11 14.10
N GLN A 177 6.72 29.37 14.54
CA GLN A 177 6.22 30.49 13.73
C GLN A 177 7.16 30.77 12.54
N LYS A 178 6.57 31.10 11.39
CA LYS A 178 7.29 31.31 10.12
C LYS A 178 8.41 32.35 10.19
N ASP A 179 8.20 33.44 10.91
CA ASP A 179 9.21 34.50 11.07
C ASP A 179 10.38 34.09 11.98
N LYS A 180 10.20 33.05 12.81
CA LYS A 180 11.24 32.51 13.71
C LYS A 180 11.96 31.28 13.17
N ALA A 181 11.34 30.56 12.24
CA ALA A 181 11.82 29.26 11.77
C ALA A 181 13.29 29.28 11.31
N GLN A 182 13.68 30.23 10.46
CA GLN A 182 15.04 30.32 9.91
C GLN A 182 16.12 30.51 10.98
N ASP A 183 15.87 31.41 11.94
CA ASP A 183 16.83 31.71 13.01
C ASP A 183 16.98 30.51 13.96
N ILE A 184 15.87 29.86 14.30
CA ILE A 184 15.86 28.66 15.14
C ILE A 184 16.59 27.51 14.45
N MET A 185 16.32 27.26 13.16
CA MET A 185 17.00 26.22 12.38
C MET A 185 18.52 26.43 12.36
N LYS A 186 18.98 27.66 12.15
CA LYS A 186 20.42 28.00 12.13
C LYS A 186 21.08 27.80 13.49
N SER A 187 20.41 28.25 14.56
CA SER A 187 20.87 28.08 15.95
C SER A 187 20.98 26.60 16.31
N LEU A 188 19.91 25.81 16.08
CA LEU A 188 19.87 24.38 16.37
C LEU A 188 20.93 23.61 15.58
N SER A 189 21.07 23.88 14.29
CA SER A 189 22.09 23.22 13.44
C SER A 189 23.51 23.40 14.00
N THR A 190 23.79 24.56 14.60
CA THR A 190 25.09 24.84 15.21
C THR A 190 25.26 24.04 16.51
N ARG A 191 24.28 24.08 17.41
CA ARG A 191 24.30 23.35 18.69
C ARG A 191 24.41 21.84 18.50
N PHE A 192 23.67 21.28 17.56
CA PHE A 192 23.72 19.84 17.28
C PHE A 192 25.08 19.41 16.77
N LYS A 193 25.70 20.21 15.88
CA LYS A 193 27.04 19.95 15.38
C LYS A 193 28.09 20.01 16.50
N GLU A 194 27.98 20.95 17.43
CA GLU A 194 28.86 21.05 18.61
C GLU A 194 28.72 19.85 19.55
N ARG A 195 27.53 19.23 19.60
CA ARG A 195 27.26 17.98 20.34
C ARG A 195 27.61 16.72 19.55
N GLY A 196 28.18 16.85 18.35
CA GLY A 196 28.61 15.72 17.52
C GLY A 196 27.50 15.01 16.76
N LEU A 197 26.31 15.62 16.66
CA LEU A 197 25.20 15.10 15.87
C LEU A 197 25.24 15.62 14.43
N ASP A 198 24.92 14.72 13.50
CA ASP A 198 24.66 15.08 12.10
C ASP A 198 23.14 15.05 11.89
N VAL A 199 22.50 16.23 11.88
CA VAL A 199 21.05 16.35 11.78
C VAL A 199 20.61 17.14 10.55
N LYS A 200 19.42 16.80 10.07
CA LYS A 200 18.67 17.54 9.07
C LYS A 200 17.45 18.16 9.74
N ILE A 201 17.26 19.45 9.53
CA ILE A 201 16.08 20.17 10.03
C ILE A 201 15.22 20.54 8.82
N ILE A 202 13.99 20.04 8.79
CA ILE A 202 13.03 20.29 7.71
C ILE A 202 11.94 21.21 8.26
N TYR A 203 11.68 22.29 7.54
CA TYR A 203 10.54 23.17 7.82
C TYR A 203 9.54 23.08 6.66
N SER A 204 8.28 22.78 6.97
CA SER A 204 7.23 22.55 5.96
C SER A 204 5.85 23.00 6.44
N GLY A 205 4.88 23.07 5.53
CA GLY A 205 3.48 23.42 5.87
C GLY A 205 3.29 24.83 6.46
N GLY A 206 4.33 25.66 6.45
CA GLY A 206 4.29 27.00 7.05
C GLY A 206 4.29 27.04 8.58
N MET A 207 4.45 25.90 9.26
CA MET A 207 4.54 25.84 10.73
C MET A 207 5.27 24.61 11.28
N ASP A 208 5.43 23.53 10.51
CA ASP A 208 5.99 22.27 11.00
C ASP A 208 7.51 22.27 10.90
N LEU A 209 8.19 21.87 11.98
CA LEU A 209 9.64 21.72 12.05
C LEU A 209 10.00 20.32 12.52
N ASP A 210 10.65 19.55 11.65
CA ASP A 210 11.10 18.20 11.91
C ASP A 210 12.63 18.15 12.05
N ILE A 211 13.11 17.53 13.12
CA ILE A 211 14.54 17.26 13.34
C ILE A 211 14.78 15.77 13.16
N LEU A 212 15.62 15.43 12.19
CA LEU A 212 15.90 14.07 11.73
C LEU A 212 17.42 13.83 11.65
N PRO A 213 17.91 12.59 11.56
CA PRO A 213 19.28 12.31 11.14
C PRO A 213 19.60 12.92 9.77
N GLN A 214 20.84 13.36 9.54
CA GLN A 214 21.27 13.95 8.26
C GLN A 214 21.03 13.01 7.06
N GLY A 215 21.18 11.70 7.27
CA GLY A 215 20.94 10.67 6.26
C GLY A 215 19.47 10.33 6.03
N ALA A 216 18.52 10.94 6.74
CA ALA A 216 17.09 10.72 6.56
C ALA A 216 16.48 11.62 5.48
N GLY A 217 15.24 11.29 5.09
CA GLY A 217 14.49 11.99 4.04
C GLY A 217 13.90 11.01 3.03
N LYS A 218 12.81 11.40 2.36
CA LYS A 218 12.15 10.58 1.33
C LYS A 218 13.14 10.17 0.22
N GLY A 219 13.95 11.13 -0.27
CA GLY A 219 14.98 10.85 -1.27
C GLY A 219 16.08 9.93 -0.77
N GLN A 220 16.59 10.14 0.45
CA GLN A 220 17.64 9.29 1.02
C GLN A 220 17.16 7.85 1.28
N ALA A 221 15.93 7.68 1.74
CA ALA A 221 15.30 6.37 1.89
C ALA A 221 15.19 5.65 0.54
N LEU A 222 14.79 6.36 -0.53
CA LEU A 222 14.78 5.80 -1.88
C LEU A 222 16.19 5.46 -2.39
N ALA A 223 17.18 6.31 -2.15
CA ALA A 223 18.57 6.05 -2.52
C ALA A 223 19.12 4.80 -1.81
N TYR A 224 18.78 4.62 -0.53
CA TYR A 224 19.10 3.41 0.23
C TYR A 224 18.45 2.17 -0.38
N LEU A 225 17.15 2.22 -0.71
CA LEU A 225 16.45 1.11 -1.36
C LEU A 225 17.06 0.76 -2.73
N HIS A 226 17.37 1.76 -3.56
CA HIS A 226 18.06 1.55 -4.84
C HIS A 226 19.43 0.88 -4.63
N LYS A 227 20.23 1.34 -3.65
CA LYS A 227 21.53 0.74 -3.34
C LYS A 227 21.37 -0.71 -2.88
N LYS A 228 20.39 -0.99 -2.02
CA LYS A 228 20.07 -2.34 -1.53
C LYS A 228 19.67 -3.26 -2.67
N PHE A 229 18.70 -2.85 -3.50
CA PHE A 229 18.27 -3.64 -4.67
C PHE A 229 19.38 -3.84 -5.69
N LYS A 230 20.22 -2.83 -5.92
CA LYS A 230 21.39 -2.97 -6.80
C LYS A 230 22.38 -4.01 -6.27
N ALA A 231 22.66 -4.00 -4.96
CA ALA A 231 23.55 -4.98 -4.33
C ALA A 231 22.98 -6.41 -4.42
N GLU A 232 21.65 -6.55 -4.39
CA GLU A 232 20.95 -7.83 -4.55
C GLU A 232 20.77 -8.26 -6.03
N GLY A 233 21.15 -7.42 -7.00
CA GLY A 233 20.95 -7.68 -8.42
C GLY A 233 19.50 -7.51 -8.90
N LYS A 234 18.68 -6.77 -8.13
CA LYS A 234 17.22 -6.62 -8.32
C LYS A 234 16.76 -5.18 -8.51
N LEU A 235 17.66 -4.30 -8.96
CA LEU A 235 17.30 -2.90 -9.20
C LEU A 235 16.12 -2.83 -10.20
N PRO A 236 15.03 -2.11 -9.88
CA PRO A 236 13.93 -1.94 -10.81
C PRO A 236 14.40 -1.34 -12.14
N LYS A 237 13.84 -1.80 -13.26
CA LYS A 237 14.22 -1.28 -14.59
C LYS A 237 13.88 0.21 -14.74
N ASN A 238 12.74 0.61 -14.19
CA ASN A 238 12.30 1.99 -14.14
C ASN A 238 11.79 2.31 -12.74
N THR A 239 12.03 3.53 -12.29
CA THR A 239 11.44 4.09 -11.07
C THR A 239 10.68 5.36 -11.44
N LEU A 240 9.42 5.47 -11.02
CA LEU A 240 8.60 6.67 -11.13
C LEU A 240 8.36 7.23 -9.73
N VAL A 241 8.84 8.44 -9.47
CA VAL A 241 8.58 9.17 -8.22
C VAL A 241 7.42 10.15 -8.41
N CYS A 242 6.53 10.23 -7.43
CA CYS A 242 5.34 11.08 -7.46
C CYS A 242 5.28 11.92 -6.18
N GLY A 243 5.03 13.23 -6.31
CA GLY A 243 4.90 14.13 -5.17
C GLY A 243 4.15 15.42 -5.51
N ASP A 244 3.79 16.16 -4.47
CA ASP A 244 3.07 17.43 -4.56
C ASP A 244 3.78 18.56 -3.79
N SER A 245 4.62 18.26 -2.78
CA SER A 245 5.12 19.27 -1.84
C SER A 245 6.65 19.30 -1.70
N GLY A 246 7.17 20.26 -0.94
CA GLY A 246 8.61 20.46 -0.77
C GLY A 246 9.35 19.27 -0.16
N ASN A 247 8.68 18.43 0.64
CA ASN A 247 9.30 17.24 1.23
C ASN A 247 9.58 16.14 0.19
N ASP A 248 8.98 16.22 -1.00
CA ASP A 248 9.15 15.29 -2.11
C ASP A 248 10.30 15.68 -3.04
N ALA A 249 10.79 16.93 -2.99
CA ALA A 249 11.81 17.46 -3.89
C ALA A 249 13.06 16.57 -4.00
N GLU A 250 13.46 15.93 -2.89
CA GLU A 250 14.61 15.01 -2.89
C GLU A 250 14.38 13.73 -3.69
N LEU A 251 13.13 13.26 -3.82
CA LEU A 251 12.80 12.10 -4.66
C LEU A 251 13.13 12.39 -6.12
N PHE A 252 12.85 13.60 -6.60
CA PHE A 252 13.12 14.04 -7.96
C PHE A 252 14.61 14.26 -8.24
N SER A 253 15.43 14.36 -7.18
CA SER A 253 16.89 14.50 -7.29
C SER A 253 17.61 13.15 -7.45
N ILE A 254 16.91 12.02 -7.28
CA ILE A 254 17.51 10.70 -7.41
C ILE A 254 17.90 10.43 -8.86
N PRO A 255 19.14 9.99 -9.13
CA PRO A 255 19.57 9.67 -10.48
C PRO A 255 18.71 8.58 -11.12
N ASP A 256 18.51 8.71 -12.44
CA ASP A 256 17.83 7.72 -13.29
C ASP A 256 16.37 7.40 -12.94
N VAL A 257 15.69 8.29 -12.23
CA VAL A 257 14.23 8.19 -12.01
C VAL A 257 13.45 9.01 -13.02
N HIS A 258 12.21 8.58 -13.28
CA HIS A 258 11.15 9.41 -13.82
C HIS A 258 10.44 10.10 -12.67
N GLY A 259 9.97 11.34 -12.87
CA GLY A 259 9.29 12.12 -11.85
C GLY A 259 8.01 12.75 -12.38
N VAL A 260 6.96 12.73 -11.55
CA VAL A 260 5.74 13.50 -11.78
C VAL A 260 5.40 14.35 -10.58
N MET A 261 5.30 15.66 -10.82
CA MET A 261 4.60 16.58 -9.93
C MET A 261 3.14 16.59 -10.37
N VAL A 262 2.22 16.26 -9.47
CA VAL A 262 0.77 16.29 -9.78
C VAL A 262 0.29 17.73 -10.00
N SER A 263 -0.80 17.94 -10.73
CA SER A 263 -1.22 19.31 -11.09
C SER A 263 -1.57 20.20 -9.90
N ASN A 264 -1.93 19.59 -8.76
CA ASN A 264 -2.17 20.26 -7.49
C ASN A 264 -0.91 20.41 -6.62
N ALA A 265 0.29 20.32 -7.22
CA ALA A 265 1.54 20.52 -6.52
C ALA A 265 1.64 21.94 -5.92
N GLN A 266 2.23 22.01 -4.74
CA GLN A 266 2.45 23.22 -3.98
C GLN A 266 3.58 24.06 -4.60
N GLU A 267 3.51 25.36 -4.35
CA GLU A 267 4.41 26.35 -4.92
C GLU A 267 5.88 26.04 -4.63
N GLU A 268 6.23 25.51 -3.45
CA GLU A 268 7.63 25.23 -3.13
C GLU A 268 8.23 24.10 -4.00
N LEU A 269 7.45 23.10 -4.40
CA LEU A 269 7.92 22.03 -5.30
C LEU A 269 8.08 22.55 -6.73
N LEU A 270 7.15 23.41 -7.18
CA LEU A 270 7.23 24.05 -8.49
C LEU A 270 8.43 24.99 -8.60
N GLN A 271 8.72 25.76 -7.56
CA GLN A 271 9.91 26.60 -7.46
C GLN A 271 11.19 25.76 -7.46
N TRP A 272 11.21 24.67 -6.69
CA TRP A 272 12.33 23.72 -6.70
C TRP A 272 12.56 23.17 -8.11
N HIS A 273 11.50 22.76 -8.81
CA HIS A 273 11.61 22.25 -10.17
C HIS A 273 12.14 23.31 -11.15
N ALA A 274 11.62 24.55 -11.07
CA ALA A 274 12.07 25.65 -11.91
C ALA A 274 13.58 25.94 -11.73
N ALA A 275 14.10 25.80 -10.51
CA ALA A 275 15.50 26.05 -10.19
C ALA A 275 16.43 24.85 -10.49
N ASN A 276 15.97 23.61 -10.31
CA ASN A 276 16.84 22.42 -10.29
C ASN A 276 16.60 21.45 -11.45
N ALA A 277 15.38 21.39 -11.98
CA ALA A 277 14.94 20.28 -12.84
C ALA A 277 14.21 20.72 -14.12
N LYS A 278 14.08 22.02 -14.39
CA LYS A 278 13.33 22.57 -15.54
C LYS A 278 13.73 21.98 -16.90
N ALA A 279 15.00 21.63 -17.07
CA ALA A 279 15.55 21.05 -18.30
C ALA A 279 15.61 19.51 -18.28
N ASN A 280 15.16 18.86 -17.20
CA ASN A 280 15.21 17.40 -17.08
C ASN A 280 13.96 16.78 -17.76
N PRO A 281 14.11 16.11 -18.92
CA PRO A 281 12.97 15.55 -19.65
C PRO A 281 12.35 14.34 -18.93
N LYS A 282 12.98 13.81 -17.87
CA LYS A 282 12.44 12.73 -17.04
C LYS A 282 11.51 13.24 -15.94
N ILE A 283 11.32 14.55 -15.80
CA ILE A 283 10.43 15.14 -14.81
C ILE A 283 9.35 15.94 -15.53
N ILE A 284 8.08 15.70 -15.17
CA ILE A 284 6.95 16.44 -15.71
C ILE A 284 6.09 17.06 -14.61
N HIS A 285 5.41 18.14 -14.96
CA HIS A 285 4.25 18.62 -14.24
C HIS A 285 3.00 18.10 -14.95
N ALA A 286 2.24 17.23 -14.28
CA ALA A 286 1.01 16.65 -14.83
C ALA A 286 -0.09 17.70 -14.98
N THR A 287 -1.02 17.46 -15.90
CA THR A 287 -2.25 18.27 -16.00
C THR A 287 -3.34 17.73 -15.07
N GLU A 288 -3.26 16.46 -14.71
CA GLU A 288 -4.16 15.79 -13.77
C GLU A 288 -3.64 15.83 -12.33
N GLY A 289 -4.57 15.91 -11.38
CA GLY A 289 -4.28 15.93 -9.95
C GLY A 289 -4.20 14.53 -9.35
N CYS A 290 -3.53 14.42 -8.20
CA CYS A 290 -3.46 13.22 -7.39
C CYS A 290 -3.14 11.94 -8.23
N ALA A 291 -3.77 10.80 -7.91
CA ALA A 291 -3.54 9.52 -8.59
C ALA A 291 -3.78 9.55 -10.10
N ALA A 292 -4.61 10.46 -10.62
CA ALA A 292 -4.80 10.63 -12.06
C ALA A 292 -3.55 11.19 -12.74
N GLY A 293 -2.82 12.09 -12.06
CA GLY A 293 -1.50 12.58 -12.51
C GLY A 293 -0.46 11.46 -12.59
N ILE A 294 -0.50 10.50 -11.67
CA ILE A 294 0.38 9.31 -11.69
C ILE A 294 0.07 8.44 -12.92
N ILE A 295 -1.21 8.18 -13.20
CA ILE A 295 -1.65 7.43 -14.40
C ILE A 295 -1.20 8.15 -15.68
N GLN A 296 -1.36 9.48 -15.73
CA GLN A 296 -0.90 10.30 -16.84
C GLN A 296 0.62 10.14 -17.07
N ALA A 297 1.42 10.17 -16.00
CA ALA A 297 2.87 10.02 -16.08
C ALA A 297 3.31 8.64 -16.59
N ILE A 298 2.62 7.57 -16.17
CA ILE A 298 2.85 6.22 -16.71
C ILE A 298 2.74 6.23 -18.25
N GLY A 299 1.67 6.85 -18.77
CA GLY A 299 1.46 6.97 -20.21
C GLY A 299 2.49 7.88 -20.89
N HIS A 300 2.77 9.05 -20.31
CA HIS A 300 3.72 10.03 -20.84
C HIS A 300 5.13 9.43 -21.02
N PHE A 301 5.64 8.75 -20.00
CA PHE A 301 6.96 8.13 -20.01
C PHE A 301 6.98 6.74 -20.67
N LYS A 302 5.84 6.25 -21.16
CA LYS A 302 5.69 4.92 -21.79
C LYS A 302 6.14 3.79 -20.85
N LEU A 303 5.81 3.89 -19.57
CA LEU A 303 6.18 2.92 -18.53
C LEU A 303 5.25 1.68 -18.50
N GLY A 304 4.22 1.66 -19.34
CA GLY A 304 3.29 0.56 -19.52
C GLY A 304 1.89 1.06 -19.91
N PRO A 305 0.86 0.20 -19.87
CA PRO A 305 -0.53 0.60 -20.10
C PRO A 305 -0.99 1.68 -19.10
N SER A 306 -1.63 2.74 -19.59
CA SER A 306 -2.10 3.85 -18.75
C SER A 306 -3.63 4.04 -18.78
N THR A 307 -4.37 3.10 -19.35
CA THR A 307 -5.84 3.13 -19.37
C THR A 307 -6.36 2.25 -18.24
N SER A 308 -7.04 2.86 -17.26
CA SER A 308 -7.65 2.11 -16.16
C SER A 308 -8.81 1.26 -16.67
N PRO A 309 -8.95 -0.01 -16.25
CA PRO A 309 -10.14 -0.81 -16.53
C PRO A 309 -11.44 -0.13 -16.06
N ARG A 310 -11.35 0.77 -15.08
CA ARG A 310 -12.49 1.55 -14.58
C ARG A 310 -13.01 2.59 -15.57
N ASP A 311 -12.17 3.03 -16.51
CA ASP A 311 -12.51 4.03 -17.53
C ASP A 311 -13.14 3.41 -18.77
N VAL A 312 -13.06 2.07 -18.91
CA VAL A 312 -13.60 1.35 -20.06
C VAL A 312 -15.03 0.91 -19.74
N MET A 313 -16.00 1.44 -20.48
CA MET A 313 -17.42 1.15 -20.27
C MET A 313 -17.85 -0.16 -20.94
N ASP A 314 -17.34 -0.41 -22.15
CA ASP A 314 -17.63 -1.61 -22.94
C ASP A 314 -16.51 -2.65 -22.84
N SER A 315 -16.86 -3.82 -22.31
CA SER A 315 -15.97 -4.96 -22.06
C SER A 315 -15.44 -5.68 -23.31
N CYS A 316 -15.66 -5.12 -24.51
CA CYS A 316 -15.47 -5.80 -25.79
C CYS A 316 -14.21 -5.38 -26.58
N ASP A 317 -13.53 -4.29 -26.22
CA ASP A 317 -12.55 -3.66 -27.13
C ASP A 317 -11.07 -3.87 -26.80
N ALA A 318 -10.72 -4.53 -25.70
CA ALA A 318 -9.35 -5.00 -25.53
C ALA A 318 -9.19 -6.31 -26.29
N LYS A 319 -8.63 -6.27 -27.51
CA LYS A 319 -8.08 -7.46 -28.17
C LYS A 319 -6.97 -8.02 -27.29
N MET A 320 -7.30 -8.85 -26.32
CA MET A 320 -6.31 -9.53 -25.51
C MET A 320 -5.68 -10.62 -26.36
N GLU A 321 -4.36 -10.58 -26.49
CA GLU A 321 -3.58 -11.59 -27.21
C GLU A 321 -3.28 -12.80 -26.32
N THR A 322 -3.40 -12.66 -25.00
CA THR A 322 -3.12 -13.69 -23.99
C THR A 322 -4.09 -13.60 -22.82
N PHE A 323 -4.27 -14.71 -22.10
CA PHE A 323 -5.05 -14.74 -20.86
C PHE A 323 -4.36 -13.94 -19.75
N ASP A 324 -5.12 -13.09 -19.06
CA ASP A 324 -4.66 -12.27 -17.94
C ASP A 324 -5.59 -12.49 -16.73
N PRO A 325 -5.26 -13.45 -15.86
CA PRO A 325 -6.06 -13.77 -14.68
C PRO A 325 -6.29 -12.58 -13.75
N ALA A 326 -5.34 -11.65 -13.66
CA ALA A 326 -5.47 -10.48 -12.80
C ALA A 326 -6.50 -9.49 -13.37
N TYR A 327 -6.42 -9.23 -14.67
CA TYR A 327 -7.41 -8.41 -15.37
C TYR A 327 -8.82 -9.02 -15.30
N GLU A 328 -8.97 -10.33 -15.44
CA GLU A 328 -10.28 -10.99 -15.32
C GLU A 328 -10.92 -10.79 -13.93
N VAL A 329 -10.14 -10.91 -12.85
CA VAL A 329 -10.62 -10.64 -11.48
C VAL A 329 -11.04 -9.19 -11.32
N VAL A 330 -10.19 -8.23 -11.75
CA VAL A 330 -10.50 -6.80 -11.65
C VAL A 330 -11.76 -6.46 -12.46
N LYS A 331 -11.86 -6.96 -13.70
CA LYS A 331 -13.01 -6.77 -14.60
C LYS A 331 -14.30 -7.29 -13.98
N PHE A 332 -14.28 -8.48 -13.39
CA PHE A 332 -15.44 -9.06 -12.73
C PHE A 332 -15.98 -8.17 -11.60
N TYR A 333 -15.11 -7.70 -10.70
CA TYR A 333 -15.56 -6.89 -9.56
C TYR A 333 -15.94 -5.45 -9.93
N LEU A 334 -15.38 -4.90 -11.01
CA LEU A 334 -15.85 -3.64 -11.59
C LEU A 334 -17.25 -3.80 -12.20
N PHE A 335 -17.51 -4.90 -12.92
CA PHE A 335 -18.85 -5.21 -13.40
C PHE A 335 -19.82 -5.34 -12.22
N TYR A 336 -19.45 -6.09 -11.18
CA TYR A 336 -20.26 -6.27 -9.98
C TYR A 336 -20.61 -4.93 -9.30
N GLU A 337 -19.65 -4.01 -9.18
CA GLU A 337 -19.92 -2.66 -8.67
C GLU A 337 -20.96 -1.94 -9.54
N ARG A 338 -20.72 -1.86 -10.85
CA ARG A 338 -21.59 -1.16 -11.79
C ARG A 338 -22.99 -1.76 -11.83
N TRP A 339 -23.10 -3.08 -11.75
CA TRP A 339 -24.37 -3.81 -11.70
C TRP A 339 -25.22 -3.41 -10.48
N ARG A 340 -24.62 -3.40 -9.29
CA ARG A 340 -25.32 -2.98 -8.06
C ARG A 340 -25.67 -1.49 -8.05
N ARG A 341 -24.92 -0.67 -8.79
CA ARG A 341 -25.17 0.77 -8.95
C ARG A 341 -26.13 1.10 -10.10
N ALA A 342 -26.58 0.12 -10.88
CA ALA A 342 -27.36 0.31 -12.10
C ALA A 342 -26.65 1.23 -13.15
N GLU A 343 -25.32 1.11 -13.25
CA GLU A 343 -24.48 1.82 -14.22
C GLU A 343 -24.22 1.01 -15.50
N VAL A 344 -24.81 -0.19 -15.60
CA VAL A 344 -24.82 -1.05 -16.79
C VAL A 344 -26.26 -1.43 -17.09
N GLU A 345 -26.62 -1.63 -18.35
CA GLU A 345 -27.98 -2.02 -18.72
C GLU A 345 -28.34 -3.39 -18.14
N GLN A 346 -29.54 -3.50 -17.56
CA GLN A 346 -30.08 -4.75 -17.06
C GLN A 346 -30.55 -5.65 -18.21
N THR A 347 -29.61 -6.25 -18.93
CA THR A 347 -29.92 -7.23 -19.97
C THR A 347 -29.71 -8.65 -19.47
N GLU A 348 -30.60 -9.56 -19.86
CA GLU A 348 -30.39 -10.99 -19.61
C GLU A 348 -29.11 -11.49 -20.30
N GLN A 349 -28.66 -10.82 -21.36
CA GLN A 349 -27.39 -11.09 -22.02
C GLN A 349 -26.19 -10.88 -21.09
N CYS A 350 -26.16 -9.81 -20.28
CA CYS A 350 -25.07 -9.58 -19.33
C CYS A 350 -24.94 -10.72 -18.32
N LEU A 351 -26.06 -11.16 -17.73
CA LEU A 351 -26.07 -12.29 -16.80
C LEU A 351 -25.72 -13.61 -17.49
N ALA A 352 -26.19 -13.81 -18.72
CA ALA A 352 -25.82 -14.98 -19.52
C ALA A 352 -24.31 -15.04 -19.80
N ASN A 353 -23.69 -13.91 -20.14
CA ASN A 353 -22.24 -13.80 -20.37
C ASN A 353 -21.45 -14.13 -19.08
N LEU A 354 -21.87 -13.61 -17.92
CA LEU A 354 -21.26 -13.98 -16.64
C LEU A 354 -21.43 -15.47 -16.28
N LYS A 355 -22.58 -16.06 -16.60
CA LYS A 355 -22.81 -17.49 -16.40
C LYS A 355 -21.96 -18.33 -17.34
N ALA A 356 -21.70 -17.86 -18.56
CA ALA A 356 -20.89 -18.56 -19.55
C ALA A 356 -19.45 -18.73 -19.07
N VAL A 357 -18.88 -17.71 -18.39
CA VAL A 357 -17.54 -17.80 -17.79
C VAL A 357 -17.50 -18.57 -16.47
N CYS A 358 -18.63 -19.10 -15.98
CA CYS A 358 -18.67 -19.96 -14.79
C CYS A 358 -18.80 -21.43 -15.20
N SER A 359 -17.94 -22.28 -14.66
CA SER A 359 -18.03 -23.74 -14.86
C SER A 359 -19.42 -24.25 -14.43
N PRO A 360 -20.06 -25.19 -15.17
CA PRO A 360 -21.33 -25.79 -14.78
C PRO A 360 -21.30 -26.45 -13.40
N SER A 361 -20.17 -27.05 -13.02
CA SER A 361 -19.92 -27.65 -11.71
C SER A 361 -19.10 -26.73 -10.80
N GLY A 362 -19.02 -25.43 -11.12
CA GLY A 362 -18.19 -24.49 -10.41
C GLY A 362 -18.75 -24.16 -9.03
N ILE A 363 -17.88 -24.11 -8.02
CA ILE A 363 -18.28 -24.00 -6.61
C ILE A 363 -17.88 -22.63 -6.05
N PHE A 364 -18.79 -22.01 -5.30
CA PHE A 364 -18.53 -20.86 -4.44
C PHE A 364 -18.67 -21.24 -2.97
N ILE A 365 -17.61 -21.06 -2.21
CA ILE A 365 -17.62 -21.14 -0.74
C ILE A 365 -17.73 -19.73 -0.20
N HIS A 366 -18.92 -19.42 0.34
CA HIS A 366 -19.23 -18.12 0.94
C HIS A 366 -18.49 -17.96 2.29
N PRO A 367 -18.16 -16.72 2.72
CA PRO A 367 -17.51 -16.47 4.02
C PRO A 367 -18.25 -17.02 5.26
N SER A 368 -19.54 -17.33 5.15
CA SER A 368 -20.32 -17.99 6.21
C SER A 368 -20.10 -19.50 6.29
N GLY A 369 -19.30 -20.08 5.39
CA GLY A 369 -19.09 -21.52 5.25
C GLY A 369 -20.11 -22.25 4.38
N SER A 370 -21.09 -21.54 3.78
CA SER A 370 -22.07 -22.17 2.89
C SER A 370 -21.49 -22.39 1.49
N GLU A 371 -21.71 -23.58 0.95
CA GLU A 371 -21.35 -23.94 -0.42
C GLU A 371 -22.53 -23.70 -1.38
N LYS A 372 -22.25 -23.09 -2.54
CA LYS A 372 -23.24 -22.81 -3.60
C LYS A 372 -22.61 -23.01 -4.97
N LEU A 373 -23.42 -23.24 -6.00
CA LEU A 373 -22.93 -23.22 -7.38
C LEU A 373 -22.65 -21.78 -7.82
N LEU A 374 -21.53 -21.56 -8.52
CA LEU A 374 -21.16 -20.24 -9.06
C LEU A 374 -22.27 -19.66 -9.95
N ARG A 375 -22.89 -20.50 -10.79
CA ARG A 375 -24.00 -20.09 -11.66
C ARG A 375 -25.26 -19.66 -10.90
N ASP A 376 -25.50 -20.23 -9.72
CA ASP A 376 -26.61 -19.84 -8.85
C ASP A 376 -26.30 -18.52 -8.15
N CYS A 377 -25.06 -18.30 -7.74
CA CYS A 377 -24.61 -17.01 -7.24
C CYS A 377 -24.73 -15.91 -8.31
N VAL A 378 -24.32 -16.17 -9.56
CA VAL A 378 -24.51 -15.22 -10.67
C VAL A 378 -26.01 -14.98 -10.94
N SER A 379 -26.85 -16.02 -10.85
CA SER A 379 -28.31 -15.84 -10.97
C SER A 379 -28.88 -14.94 -9.87
N SER A 380 -28.31 -15.01 -8.67
CA SER A 380 -28.71 -14.19 -7.53
C SER A 380 -28.33 -12.71 -7.70
N LEU A 381 -27.39 -12.36 -8.60
CA LEU A 381 -27.10 -10.96 -8.91
C LEU A 381 -28.33 -10.21 -9.45
N ARG A 382 -29.30 -10.91 -10.05
CA ARG A 382 -30.56 -10.31 -10.51
C ARG A 382 -31.29 -9.59 -9.37
N THR A 383 -31.22 -10.11 -8.14
CA THR A 383 -31.94 -9.54 -6.99
C THR A 383 -31.26 -8.30 -6.40
N CYS A 384 -30.01 -8.03 -6.76
CA CYS A 384 -29.25 -6.87 -6.27
C CYS A 384 -28.94 -5.84 -7.36
N TYR A 385 -29.53 -5.96 -8.56
CA TYR A 385 -29.36 -4.92 -9.57
C TYR A 385 -29.92 -3.58 -9.06
N GLY A 386 -29.11 -2.52 -9.12
CA GLY A 386 -29.50 -1.18 -8.68
C GLY A 386 -29.74 -1.00 -7.17
N ASP A 387 -29.48 -2.00 -6.31
CA ASP A 387 -29.72 -1.90 -4.86
C ASP A 387 -28.82 -0.85 -4.15
N LYS A 388 -27.75 -0.45 -4.83
CA LYS A 388 -26.80 0.59 -4.46
C LYS A 388 -26.84 1.82 -5.37
N GLN A 389 -27.85 1.95 -6.25
CA GLN A 389 -28.01 3.14 -7.08
C GLN A 389 -28.13 4.40 -6.22
N GLY A 390 -27.38 5.44 -6.58
CA GLY A 390 -27.33 6.72 -5.84
C GLY A 390 -26.63 6.66 -4.48
N LYS A 391 -26.04 5.52 -4.09
CA LYS A 391 -25.27 5.37 -2.83
C LYS A 391 -23.77 5.45 -3.10
N GLN A 392 -23.00 5.82 -2.08
CA GLN A 392 -21.53 5.73 -2.09
C GLN A 392 -21.09 4.27 -1.93
N PHE A 393 -21.34 3.46 -2.96
CA PHE A 393 -20.94 2.07 -3.04
C PHE A 393 -19.73 1.90 -3.94
N ARG A 394 -18.64 1.34 -3.43
CA ARG A 394 -17.40 1.07 -4.17
C ARG A 394 -16.90 -0.34 -3.89
N VAL A 395 -16.33 -0.97 -4.91
CA VAL A 395 -15.70 -2.28 -4.83
C VAL A 395 -14.32 -2.18 -5.43
N TRP A 396 -13.33 -2.75 -4.75
CA TRP A 396 -11.99 -2.91 -5.32
C TRP A 396 -11.38 -4.21 -4.83
N VAL A 397 -10.37 -4.65 -5.58
CA VAL A 397 -9.51 -5.76 -5.18
C VAL A 397 -8.12 -5.22 -4.82
N ASP A 398 -7.44 -5.91 -3.92
CA ASP A 398 -6.10 -5.56 -3.45
C ASP A 398 -5.24 -6.83 -3.37
N GLN A 399 -3.97 -6.72 -3.75
CA GLN A 399 -3.03 -7.83 -3.83
C GLN A 399 -3.53 -8.98 -4.72
N VAL A 400 -3.90 -8.70 -5.96
CA VAL A 400 -4.25 -9.69 -6.97
C VAL A 400 -2.99 -10.43 -7.42
N LEU A 401 -2.88 -11.68 -6.97
CA LEU A 401 -1.69 -12.51 -7.15
C LEU A 401 -2.08 -13.83 -7.86
N PRO A 402 -2.04 -13.86 -9.20
CA PRO A 402 -2.16 -15.10 -9.95
C PRO A 402 -0.92 -15.98 -9.77
N GLN A 403 -1.15 -17.26 -9.51
CA GLN A 403 -0.13 -18.30 -9.53
C GLN A 403 -0.58 -19.40 -10.49
N GLN A 404 0.20 -19.66 -11.53
CA GLN A 404 -0.08 -20.77 -12.43
C GLN A 404 0.14 -22.10 -11.69
N VAL A 405 -0.86 -22.96 -11.70
CA VAL A 405 -0.86 -24.27 -10.98
C VAL A 405 -0.96 -25.47 -11.92
N GLY A 406 -1.24 -25.22 -13.20
CA GLY A 406 -1.24 -26.21 -14.28
C GLY A 406 -1.02 -25.53 -15.63
N SER A 407 -1.03 -26.29 -16.73
CA SER A 407 -0.87 -25.74 -18.09
C SER A 407 -1.90 -24.65 -18.39
N ASP A 408 -3.14 -24.90 -17.98
CA ASP A 408 -4.32 -24.11 -18.35
C ASP A 408 -5.06 -23.57 -17.12
N SER A 409 -4.40 -23.45 -15.97
CA SER A 409 -5.07 -23.13 -14.71
C SER A 409 -4.25 -22.24 -13.79
N TRP A 410 -4.93 -21.27 -13.17
CA TRP A 410 -4.37 -20.29 -12.26
C TRP A 410 -5.13 -20.25 -10.96
N LEU A 411 -4.39 -20.29 -9.86
CA LEU A 411 -4.89 -19.98 -8.53
C LEU A 411 -4.61 -18.50 -8.25
N VAL A 412 -5.67 -17.68 -8.18
CA VAL A 412 -5.57 -16.24 -7.94
C VAL A 412 -5.99 -15.93 -6.50
N LYS A 413 -5.10 -15.30 -5.73
CA LYS A 413 -5.39 -14.86 -4.36
C LYS A 413 -5.49 -13.34 -4.34
N PHE A 414 -6.47 -12.80 -3.64
CA PHE A 414 -6.67 -11.35 -3.50
C PHE A 414 -7.55 -11.02 -2.30
N LYS A 415 -7.51 -9.76 -1.86
CA LYS A 415 -8.50 -9.19 -0.95
C LYS A 415 -9.58 -8.53 -1.78
N LYS A 416 -10.85 -8.79 -1.48
CA LYS A 416 -11.97 -8.10 -2.09
C LYS A 416 -12.62 -7.21 -1.03
N TRP A 417 -12.67 -5.93 -1.34
CA TRP A 417 -13.23 -4.90 -0.49
C TRP A 417 -14.56 -4.40 -1.04
N GLU A 418 -15.53 -4.20 -0.16
CA GLU A 418 -16.74 -3.43 -0.43
C GLU A 418 -16.82 -2.28 0.56
N GLN A 419 -17.18 -1.10 0.06
CA GLN A 419 -17.51 0.06 0.88
C GLN A 419 -18.89 0.56 0.51
N SER A 420 -19.72 0.84 1.52
CA SER A 420 -21.08 1.38 1.38
C SER A 420 -21.27 2.49 2.42
N GLY A 421 -21.03 3.74 2.03
CA GLY A 421 -20.92 4.84 2.99
C GLY A 421 -19.66 4.68 3.85
N GLU A 422 -19.82 4.71 5.17
CA GLU A 422 -18.72 4.50 6.14
C GLU A 422 -18.43 3.02 6.42
N GLU A 423 -19.39 2.12 6.12
CA GLU A 423 -19.19 0.70 6.34
C GLU A 423 -18.24 0.12 5.28
N ARG A 424 -17.20 -0.57 5.76
CA ARG A 424 -16.21 -1.23 4.91
C ARG A 424 -16.05 -2.69 5.32
N GLN A 425 -16.11 -3.58 4.33
CA GLN A 425 -16.03 -5.02 4.52
C GLN A 425 -14.95 -5.60 3.62
N CYS A 426 -14.30 -6.67 4.10
CA CYS A 426 -13.22 -7.32 3.36
C CYS A 426 -13.27 -8.83 3.51
N CYS A 427 -13.05 -9.53 2.39
CA CYS A 427 -12.77 -10.95 2.41
C CYS A 427 -11.42 -11.26 1.74
N LEU A 428 -10.77 -12.30 2.25
CA LEU A 428 -9.71 -13.00 1.55
C LEU A 428 -10.36 -13.92 0.53
N THR A 429 -10.07 -13.72 -0.75
CA THR A 429 -10.60 -14.54 -1.85
C THR A 429 -9.49 -15.36 -2.48
N THR A 430 -9.79 -16.63 -2.75
CA THR A 430 -9.01 -17.50 -3.62
C THR A 430 -9.90 -17.97 -4.75
N ALA A 431 -9.52 -17.69 -6.00
CA ALA A 431 -10.23 -18.12 -7.20
C ALA A 431 -9.36 -19.08 -8.02
N LEU A 432 -9.96 -20.16 -8.51
CA LEU A 432 -9.35 -21.05 -9.51
C LEU A 432 -9.95 -20.71 -10.88
N LEU A 433 -9.09 -20.24 -11.77
CA LEU A 433 -9.44 -19.87 -13.14
C LEU A 433 -8.82 -20.87 -14.12
N SER A 434 -9.51 -21.15 -15.23
CA SER A 434 -9.09 -22.11 -16.24
C SER A 434 -9.26 -21.57 -17.66
N SER A 435 -8.25 -21.76 -18.50
CA SER A 435 -8.30 -21.50 -19.96
C SER A 435 -8.66 -22.73 -20.78
N LYS A 436 -8.92 -23.86 -20.12
CA LYS A 436 -9.27 -25.10 -20.78
C LYS A 436 -10.54 -24.93 -21.63
N ASP A 437 -10.45 -25.33 -22.89
CA ASP A 437 -11.54 -25.34 -23.87
C ASP A 437 -12.19 -23.97 -24.16
N VAL A 438 -11.49 -22.86 -23.87
CA VAL A 438 -11.96 -21.49 -24.17
C VAL A 438 -10.95 -20.70 -24.98
N ALA A 439 -11.44 -19.83 -25.86
CA ALA A 439 -10.62 -18.86 -26.57
C ALA A 439 -10.31 -17.64 -25.69
N VAL A 440 -9.22 -16.91 -25.97
CA VAL A 440 -8.86 -15.68 -25.22
C VAL A 440 -9.99 -14.64 -25.27
N THR A 441 -10.71 -14.55 -26.39
CA THR A 441 -11.87 -13.67 -26.56
C THR A 441 -13.06 -14.03 -25.69
N GLU A 442 -13.14 -15.27 -25.21
CA GLU A 442 -14.21 -15.77 -24.34
C GLU A 442 -13.90 -15.55 -22.85
N GLY A 443 -12.64 -15.25 -22.51
CA GLY A 443 -12.18 -15.06 -21.14
C GLY A 443 -11.89 -16.38 -20.40
N LEU A 444 -11.45 -16.27 -19.15
CA LEU A 444 -11.16 -17.43 -18.30
C LEU A 444 -12.43 -17.99 -17.64
N THR A 445 -12.51 -19.32 -17.55
CA THR A 445 -13.56 -20.01 -16.81
C THR A 445 -13.27 -20.01 -15.31
N TRP A 446 -14.20 -19.51 -14.51
CA TRP A 446 -14.22 -19.57 -13.05
C TRP A 446 -14.68 -20.95 -12.60
N VAL A 447 -13.79 -21.70 -11.96
CA VAL A 447 -14.02 -23.10 -11.54
C VAL A 447 -14.33 -23.19 -10.05
N HIS A 448 -13.63 -22.42 -9.24
CA HIS A 448 -13.83 -22.42 -7.79
C HIS A 448 -13.54 -21.04 -7.23
N VAL A 449 -14.36 -20.59 -6.28
CA VAL A 449 -14.11 -19.35 -5.53
C VAL A 449 -14.36 -19.64 -4.06
N HIS A 450 -13.38 -19.33 -3.23
CA HIS A 450 -13.51 -19.44 -1.79
C HIS A 450 -13.20 -18.09 -1.16
N GLN A 451 -14.13 -17.60 -0.36
CA GLN A 451 -13.96 -16.39 0.43
C GLN A 451 -14.00 -16.67 1.92
N THR A 452 -13.19 -15.94 2.67
CA THR A 452 -13.19 -15.93 4.14
C THR A 452 -13.14 -14.49 4.62
N TRP A 453 -13.89 -14.14 5.67
CA TRP A 453 -13.82 -12.81 6.25
C TRP A 453 -12.40 -12.50 6.71
N LEU A 454 -11.93 -11.28 6.41
CA LEU A 454 -10.72 -10.77 7.04
C LEU A 454 -11.05 -10.37 8.48
N ASP A 455 -10.18 -10.72 9.44
CA ASP A 455 -10.39 -10.45 10.86
C ASP A 455 -10.73 -8.97 11.11
N GLY A 456 -11.84 -8.75 11.83
CA GLY A 456 -12.34 -7.40 12.14
C GLY A 456 -12.94 -6.61 10.96
N ALA A 457 -13.01 -7.20 9.77
CA ALA A 457 -13.61 -6.61 8.57
C ALA A 457 -14.84 -7.39 8.05
N GLY A 458 -15.41 -8.24 8.91
CA GLY A 458 -16.70 -8.89 8.67
C GLY A 458 -17.88 -7.94 8.87
N PRO A 459 -19.08 -8.36 8.48
CA PRO A 459 -20.27 -7.52 8.55
C PRO A 459 -20.78 -7.37 9.99
N ASN A 460 -21.17 -6.15 10.38
CA ASN A 460 -21.78 -5.85 11.67
C ASN A 460 -23.28 -6.24 11.74
N SER A 461 -23.91 -6.50 10.58
CA SER A 461 -25.33 -6.89 10.45
C SER A 461 -25.52 -7.91 9.33
N GLN A 462 -26.74 -8.40 9.10
CA GLN A 462 -27.05 -9.27 7.95
C GLN A 462 -26.93 -8.48 6.63
N THR A 463 -25.71 -8.27 6.14
CA THR A 463 -25.46 -7.72 4.82
C THR A 463 -25.61 -8.80 3.74
N SER A 464 -26.20 -8.43 2.62
CA SER A 464 -26.27 -9.23 1.39
C SER A 464 -24.88 -9.31 0.72
N TRP A 465 -23.97 -10.08 1.31
CA TRP A 465 -22.72 -10.45 0.67
C TRP A 465 -22.99 -11.55 -0.36
N LEU A 466 -22.76 -11.24 -1.65
CA LEU A 466 -23.27 -12.08 -2.74
C LEU A 466 -22.17 -12.75 -3.59
N PHE A 467 -20.95 -12.22 -3.61
CA PHE A 467 -19.88 -12.77 -4.44
C PHE A 467 -18.48 -12.47 -3.98
#